data_AF-A0AAN6JGG6-F1
#
_entry.id   AF-A0AAN6JGG6-F1
#
_cell.length_a   1.000
_cell.length_b   1.000
_cell.length_c   1.000
_cell.angle_alpha   90.00
_cell.angle_beta   90.00
_cell.angle_gamma   90.00
#
_symmetry.space_group_name_H-M   'P 1'
#
loop_
_entity.id
_entity.type
_entity.pdbx_description
1 polymer ?
#
loop_
_entity_poly.entity_id
_entity_poly.type
_entity_poly.pdbx_seq_one_letter_code
_entity_poly.pdbx_strand_id
1 'polypeptide(L)'
;MWISINCRLGLSGFPGGSSVLAAVQASSADPNPGMYDVRLALEWVKANIPVFGGDPDRVTLMDQSAGAFITGNQLLPNGGNTRHLFQSAIMQSDSPGSASTLPPDYPQLDQAFASISASVNRKISIAGEHQVRLLIP
;
A
#
# COMPACT_ATOMS: atom_id res chain seq x y z
N MET A 1 -6.02 21.61 -9.77
CA MET A 1 -4.69 21.44 -9.14
C MET A 1 -4.26 20.00 -9.29
N TRP A 2 -2.98 19.74 -9.53
CA TRP A 2 -2.43 18.38 -9.63
C TRP A 2 -1.46 18.13 -8.47
N ILE A 3 -1.56 16.96 -7.83
CA ILE A 3 -0.69 16.53 -6.73
C ILE A 3 -0.23 15.13 -7.07
N SER A 4 1.08 14.91 -7.03
CA SER A 4 1.68 13.59 -7.16
C SER A 4 2.19 13.15 -5.79
N ILE A 5 1.96 11.89 -5.46
CA ILE A 5 2.36 11.28 -4.19
C ILE A 5 3.28 10.09 -4.48
N ASN A 6 4.21 9.83 -3.57
CA ASN A 6 5.03 8.63 -3.61
C ASN A 6 4.45 7.60 -2.63
N CYS A 7 4.60 6.32 -2.96
CA CYS A 7 4.33 5.21 -2.05
C CYS A 7 5.50 4.23 -2.07
N ARG A 8 5.66 3.45 -0.99
CA ARG A 8 6.61 2.35 -0.97
C ARG A 8 6.21 1.29 -2.00
N LEU A 9 7.23 0.70 -2.64
CA LEU A 9 7.07 -0.34 -3.67
C LEU A 9 7.79 -1.63 -3.27
N GLY A 10 7.53 -2.70 -4.04
CA GLY A 10 8.14 -4.01 -3.86
C GLY A 10 7.97 -4.54 -2.44
N LEU A 11 8.98 -5.24 -1.92
CA LEU A 11 8.93 -5.86 -0.60
C LEU A 11 8.71 -4.85 0.54
N SER A 12 9.11 -3.59 0.37
CA SER A 12 8.99 -2.57 1.42
C SER A 12 7.56 -2.01 1.58
N GLY A 13 6.76 -2.06 0.52
CA GLY A 13 5.39 -1.53 0.50
C GLY A 13 4.32 -2.62 0.39
N PHE A 14 4.65 -3.73 -0.25
CA PHE A 14 3.73 -4.84 -0.51
C PHE A 14 4.44 -6.15 -0.18
N PRO A 15 4.82 -6.37 1.09
CA PRO A 15 5.42 -7.63 1.50
C PRO A 15 4.37 -8.75 1.40
N GLY A 16 4.78 -9.90 0.87
CA GLY A 16 3.89 -11.05 0.66
C GLY A 16 4.56 -12.36 1.05
N GLY A 17 3.74 -13.40 1.22
CA GLY A 17 4.17 -14.73 1.63
C GLY A 17 3.64 -15.12 3.01
N SER A 18 3.54 -16.42 3.24
CA SER A 18 3.02 -17.02 4.47
C SER A 18 3.85 -16.61 5.70
N SER A 19 5.18 -16.55 5.55
CA SER A 19 6.09 -16.12 6.62
C SER A 19 5.90 -14.65 7.00
N VAL A 20 5.65 -13.78 6.02
CA VAL A 20 5.34 -12.37 6.23
C VAL A 20 4.02 -12.23 6.97
N LEU A 21 2.99 -12.92 6.49
CA LEU A 21 1.66 -12.88 7.09
C LEU A 21 1.70 -13.31 8.56
N ALA A 22 2.38 -14.42 8.87
CA ALA A 22 2.51 -14.91 10.24
C ALA A 22 3.20 -13.87 11.16
N ALA A 23 4.24 -13.21 10.66
CA ALA A 23 4.95 -12.22 11.46
C ALA A 23 4.16 -10.90 11.63
N VAL A 24 3.44 -10.45 10.60
CA VAL A 24 2.51 -9.31 10.68
C VAL A 24 1.42 -9.59 11.73
N GLN A 25 0.82 -10.78 11.69
CA GLN A 25 -0.18 -11.21 12.68
C GLN A 25 0.38 -11.24 14.11
N ALA A 26 1.63 -11.63 14.29
CA ALA A 26 2.29 -11.69 15.60
C ALA A 26 2.75 -10.32 16.14
N SER A 27 2.87 -9.29 15.29
CA SER A 27 3.48 -8.00 15.63
C SER A 27 2.58 -6.78 15.48
N SER A 28 1.30 -6.97 15.09
CA SER A 28 0.38 -5.88 14.72
C SER A 28 0.91 -4.95 13.62
N ALA A 29 1.93 -5.39 12.86
CA ALA A 29 2.48 -4.62 11.76
C ALA A 29 1.46 -4.52 10.61
N ASP A 30 1.57 -3.50 9.76
CA ASP A 30 0.71 -3.39 8.59
C ASP A 30 1.09 -4.41 7.51
N PRO A 31 0.14 -5.22 7.00
CA PRO A 31 0.43 -6.19 5.95
C PRO A 31 0.66 -5.54 4.59
N ASN A 32 0.24 -4.28 4.39
CA ASN A 32 0.39 -3.55 3.13
C ASN A 32 0.82 -2.10 3.34
N PRO A 33 2.07 -1.83 3.76
CA PRO A 33 2.51 -0.47 4.09
C PRO A 33 2.37 0.55 2.94
N GLY A 34 2.51 0.12 1.67
CA GLY A 34 2.33 0.96 0.50
C GLY A 34 0.88 1.42 0.28
N MET A 35 -0.10 0.59 0.66
CA MET A 35 -1.52 1.00 0.67
C MET A 35 -1.78 2.08 1.73
N TYR A 36 -1.12 1.97 2.88
CA TYR A 36 -1.19 2.96 3.94
C TYR A 36 -0.51 4.27 3.59
N ASP A 37 0.60 4.24 2.84
CA ASP A 37 1.25 5.46 2.35
C ASP A 37 0.29 6.31 1.52
N VAL A 38 -0.47 5.68 0.60
CA VAL A 38 -1.48 6.38 -0.21
C VAL A 38 -2.62 6.90 0.65
N ARG A 39 -3.08 6.11 1.63
CA ARG A 39 -4.13 6.54 2.57
C ARG A 39 -3.72 7.78 3.37
N LEU A 40 -2.52 7.74 3.94
CA LEU A 40 -1.94 8.84 4.70
C LEU A 40 -1.75 10.09 3.84
N ALA A 41 -1.30 9.91 2.58
CA ALA A 41 -1.17 11.01 1.64
C ALA A 41 -2.53 11.64 1.31
N LEU A 42 -3.59 10.85 1.15
CA LEU A 42 -4.96 11.36 0.95
C LEU A 42 -5.48 12.12 2.17
N GLU A 43 -5.20 11.65 3.38
CA GLU A 43 -5.52 12.36 4.63
C GLU A 43 -4.79 13.71 4.69
N TRP A 44 -3.50 13.72 4.34
CA TRP A 44 -2.73 14.95 4.25
C TRP A 44 -3.29 15.89 3.19
N VAL A 45 -3.60 15.40 2.00
CA VAL A 45 -4.21 16.18 0.90
C VAL A 45 -5.51 16.82 1.39
N LYS A 46 -6.44 16.03 1.95
CA LYS A 46 -7.72 16.54 2.45
C LYS A 46 -7.54 17.66 3.47
N ALA A 47 -6.58 17.51 4.39
CA ALA A 47 -6.34 18.48 5.45
C ALA A 47 -5.62 19.76 4.96
N ASN A 48 -4.76 19.66 3.94
CA ASN A 48 -3.81 20.72 3.62
C ASN A 48 -4.11 21.44 2.30
N ILE A 49 -4.79 20.83 1.33
CA ILE A 49 -5.01 21.50 0.04
C ILE A 49 -5.79 22.82 0.07
N PRO A 50 -6.65 23.13 1.06
CA PRO A 50 -7.27 24.45 1.16
C PRO A 50 -6.25 25.60 1.16
N VAL A 51 -5.08 25.41 1.79
CA VAL A 51 -4.05 26.46 1.88
C VAL A 51 -3.37 26.75 0.53
N PHE A 52 -3.47 25.80 -0.41
CA PHE A 52 -3.00 25.94 -1.79
C PHE A 52 -4.11 26.36 -2.76
N GLY A 53 -5.30 26.70 -2.25
CA GLY A 53 -6.48 27.06 -3.04
C GLY A 53 -7.22 25.87 -3.66
N GLY A 54 -6.97 24.66 -3.18
CA GLY A 54 -7.71 23.46 -3.55
C GLY A 54 -9.00 23.29 -2.75
N ASP A 55 -10.00 22.67 -3.37
CA ASP A 55 -11.24 22.27 -2.69
C ASP A 55 -11.10 20.83 -2.15
N PRO A 56 -11.08 20.62 -0.83
CA PRO A 56 -10.90 19.30 -0.22
C PRO A 56 -12.08 18.36 -0.51
N ASP A 57 -13.25 18.87 -0.86
CA ASP A 57 -14.43 18.06 -1.21
C ASP A 57 -14.48 17.68 -2.69
N ARG A 58 -13.53 18.18 -3.50
CA ARG A 58 -13.44 17.89 -4.94
C ARG A 58 -12.11 17.23 -5.32
N VAL A 59 -11.64 16.33 -4.48
CA VAL A 59 -10.44 15.51 -4.75
C VAL A 59 -10.81 14.33 -5.65
N THR A 60 -10.08 14.17 -6.76
CA THR A 60 -10.13 12.98 -7.62
C THR A 60 -8.82 12.22 -7.49
N LEU A 61 -8.88 10.95 -7.09
CA LEU A 61 -7.74 10.04 -7.12
C LEU A 61 -7.65 9.40 -8.52
N MET A 62 -6.45 9.37 -9.12
CA MET A 62 -6.28 8.87 -10.48
C MET A 62 -4.93 8.18 -10.61
N ASP A 63 -4.93 6.98 -11.19
CA ASP A 63 -3.71 6.22 -11.42
C ASP A 63 -3.81 5.24 -12.60
N GLN A 64 -2.65 4.71 -13.01
CA GLN A 64 -2.48 3.74 -14.09
C GLN A 64 -1.80 2.44 -13.59
N SER A 65 -2.17 1.30 -14.18
CA SER A 65 -1.62 -0.03 -13.89
C SER A 65 -1.65 -0.36 -12.39
N ALA A 66 -0.52 -0.70 -11.77
CA ALA A 66 -0.44 -0.98 -10.34
C ALA A 66 -1.03 0.14 -9.47
N GLY A 67 -0.93 1.41 -9.90
CA GLY A 67 -1.58 2.52 -9.21
C GLY A 67 -3.11 2.46 -9.33
N ALA A 68 -3.66 2.04 -10.47
CA ALA A 68 -5.11 1.85 -10.65
C ALA A 68 -5.64 0.75 -9.71
N PHE A 69 -4.87 -0.32 -9.52
CA PHE A 69 -5.14 -1.33 -8.49
C PHE A 69 -5.14 -0.70 -7.08
N ILE A 70 -4.15 0.13 -6.75
CA ILE A 70 -4.09 0.84 -5.46
C ILE A 70 -5.30 1.77 -5.28
N THR A 71 -5.61 2.60 -6.28
CA THR A 71 -6.80 3.48 -6.30
C THR A 71 -8.07 2.70 -6.04
N GLY A 72 -8.26 1.57 -6.74
CA GLY A 72 -9.40 0.69 -6.53
C GLY A 72 -9.49 0.14 -5.11
N ASN A 73 -8.36 -0.29 -4.55
CA ASN A 73 -8.31 -0.79 -3.18
C ASN A 73 -8.56 0.29 -2.12
N GLN A 74 -8.40 1.59 -2.42
CA GLN A 74 -8.76 2.67 -1.49
C GLN A 74 -10.28 2.85 -1.32
N LEU A 75 -11.09 2.28 -2.23
CA LEU A 75 -12.55 2.30 -2.17
C LEU A 75 -13.13 1.28 -1.19
N LEU A 76 -12.39 0.22 -0.85
CA LEU A 76 -12.91 -0.95 -0.13
C LEU A 76 -12.89 -0.85 1.42
N PRO A 77 -11.90 -0.20 2.07
CA PRO A 77 -11.81 -0.13 3.52
C PRO A 77 -13.07 0.40 4.20
N ASN A 78 -13.31 0.00 5.45
CA ASN A 78 -14.46 0.40 6.27
C ASN A 78 -15.82 0.12 5.59
N GLY A 79 -15.94 -0.98 4.85
CA GLY A 79 -17.19 -1.36 4.17
C GLY A 79 -17.58 -0.40 3.04
N GLY A 80 -16.60 0.15 2.32
CA GLY A 80 -16.84 1.12 1.26
C GLY A 80 -16.77 2.58 1.70
N ASN A 81 -16.60 2.85 3.00
CA ASN A 81 -16.50 4.21 3.50
C ASN A 81 -15.06 4.74 3.37
N THR A 82 -14.85 5.55 2.32
CA THR A 82 -13.58 6.23 2.04
C THR A 82 -13.24 7.33 3.05
N ARG A 83 -14.13 7.62 4.02
CA ARG A 83 -14.05 8.76 4.97
C ARG A 83 -13.99 10.12 4.27
N HIS A 84 -14.59 10.22 3.08
CA HIS A 84 -14.60 11.44 2.25
C HIS A 84 -13.21 12.00 1.92
N LEU A 85 -12.20 11.13 1.89
CA LEU A 85 -10.82 11.51 1.54
C LEU A 85 -10.67 11.91 0.07
N PHE A 86 -11.50 11.34 -0.79
CA PHE A 86 -11.63 11.71 -2.20
C PHE A 86 -13.07 11.48 -2.65
N GLN A 87 -13.48 12.24 -3.66
CA GLN A 87 -14.84 12.26 -4.19
C GLN A 87 -14.99 11.39 -5.44
N SER A 88 -13.92 11.26 -6.23
CA SER A 88 -13.92 10.54 -7.51
C SER A 88 -12.65 9.72 -7.68
N ALA A 89 -12.73 8.64 -8.45
CA ALA A 89 -11.60 7.78 -8.77
C ALA A 89 -11.52 7.52 -10.29
N ILE A 90 -10.31 7.53 -10.85
CA ILE A 90 -10.03 7.13 -12.23
C ILE A 90 -8.98 6.02 -12.20
N MET A 91 -9.35 4.85 -12.74
CA MET A 91 -8.50 3.67 -12.79
C MET A 91 -8.18 3.34 -14.24
N GLN A 92 -6.91 3.36 -14.63
CA GLN A 92 -6.49 3.07 -16.00
C GLN A 92 -5.70 1.75 -16.04
N SER A 93 -6.19 0.76 -16.79
CA SER A 93 -5.46 -0.50 -17.06
C SER A 93 -5.16 -1.40 -15.84
N ASP A 94 -5.93 -1.28 -14.75
CA ASP A 94 -6.04 -2.27 -13.66
C ASP A 94 -7.30 -1.98 -12.82
N SER A 95 -7.68 -2.87 -11.90
CA SER A 95 -8.87 -2.74 -11.05
C SER A 95 -8.73 -3.51 -9.73
N PRO A 96 -9.50 -3.20 -8.68
CA PRO A 96 -9.51 -4.03 -7.48
C PRO A 96 -10.06 -5.42 -7.83
N GLY A 97 -9.45 -6.48 -7.29
CA GLY A 97 -9.83 -7.87 -7.60
C GLY A 97 -9.29 -8.39 -8.94
N SER A 98 -8.40 -7.66 -9.62
CA SER A 98 -7.69 -8.17 -10.80
C SER A 98 -6.68 -9.27 -10.43
N ALA A 99 -6.04 -9.86 -11.43
CA ALA A 99 -4.97 -10.86 -11.25
C ALA A 99 -3.76 -10.35 -10.42
N SER A 100 -3.64 -9.03 -10.23
CA SER A 100 -2.68 -8.41 -9.31
C SER A 100 -3.01 -8.72 -7.83
N THR A 101 -4.22 -9.19 -7.53
CA THR A 101 -4.65 -9.63 -6.19
C THR A 101 -4.21 -11.08 -5.97
N LEU A 102 -3.02 -11.27 -5.41
CA LEU A 102 -2.51 -12.60 -5.10
C LEU A 102 -2.95 -13.04 -3.70
N PRO A 103 -3.33 -14.33 -3.51
CA PRO A 103 -3.53 -14.89 -2.19
C PRO A 103 -2.28 -14.74 -1.30
N PRO A 104 -2.42 -14.54 0.02
CA PRO A 104 -1.27 -14.40 0.91
C PRO A 104 -0.35 -15.64 0.94
N ASP A 105 -0.90 -16.81 0.65
CA ASP A 105 -0.22 -18.12 0.59
C ASP A 105 0.23 -18.49 -0.82
N TYR A 106 0.24 -17.52 -1.76
CA TYR A 106 0.69 -17.76 -3.12
C TYR A 106 2.18 -18.15 -3.15
N PRO A 107 2.55 -19.36 -3.63
CA PRO A 107 3.92 -19.89 -3.47
C PRO A 107 5.02 -19.00 -4.03
N GLN A 108 4.71 -18.25 -5.08
CA GLN A 108 5.63 -17.33 -5.74
C GLN A 108 6.01 -16.15 -4.84
N LEU A 109 5.11 -15.72 -3.92
CA LEU A 109 5.42 -14.66 -2.96
C LEU A 109 6.42 -15.15 -1.91
N ASP A 110 6.26 -16.37 -1.40
CA ASP A 110 7.22 -16.98 -0.47
C ASP A 110 8.59 -17.20 -1.12
N GLN A 111 8.62 -17.66 -2.37
CA GLN A 111 9.85 -17.80 -3.14
C GLN A 111 10.53 -16.46 -3.40
N ALA A 112 9.76 -15.43 -3.77
CA ALA A 112 10.29 -14.09 -3.98
C ALA A 112 10.86 -13.50 -2.68
N PHE A 113 10.16 -13.64 -1.57
CA PHE A 113 10.63 -13.21 -0.26
C PHE A 113 11.92 -13.92 0.14
N ALA A 114 11.98 -15.25 0.00
CA ALA A 114 13.16 -16.05 0.30
C ALA A 114 14.36 -15.66 -0.58
N SER A 115 14.13 -15.45 -1.89
CA SER A 115 15.17 -15.08 -2.85
C SER A 115 15.74 -13.69 -2.57
N ILE A 116 14.89 -12.71 -2.26
CA ILE A 116 15.32 -11.36 -1.88
C ILE A 116 16.03 -11.39 -0.52
N SER A 117 15.53 -12.16 0.44
CA SER A 117 16.17 -12.32 1.76
C SER A 117 17.56 -12.93 1.65
N ALA A 118 17.74 -13.94 0.79
CA ALA A 118 19.03 -14.56 0.54
C ALA A 118 20.01 -13.59 -0.15
N SER A 119 19.52 -12.75 -1.07
CA SER A 119 20.39 -11.84 -1.83
C SER A 119 20.92 -10.66 -1.02
N VAL A 120 20.22 -10.24 0.05
CA VAL A 120 20.66 -9.13 0.91
C VAL A 120 21.68 -9.52 1.99
N ASN A 121 22.15 -10.78 2.01
CA ASN A 121 23.14 -11.34 2.95
C ASN A 121 22.87 -10.95 4.42
N ARG A 122 21.59 -10.76 4.77
CA ARG A 122 21.09 -10.30 6.06
C ARG A 122 19.77 -11.01 6.37
N LYS A 123 19.54 -11.32 7.64
CA LYS A 123 18.24 -11.83 8.09
C LYS A 123 17.22 -10.71 7.96
N ILE A 124 16.24 -10.88 7.06
CA ILE A 124 15.04 -10.05 7.04
C ILE A 124 14.13 -10.57 8.15
N SER A 125 13.84 -9.74 9.17
CA SER A 125 12.82 -10.06 10.18
C SER A 125 11.82 -8.93 10.26
N ILE A 126 10.55 -9.27 10.38
CA ILE A 126 9.48 -8.30 10.60
C ILE A 126 9.49 -7.98 12.10
N ALA A 127 9.76 -6.73 12.47
CA ALA A 127 9.93 -6.31 13.85
C ALA A 127 9.30 -4.93 14.08
N GLY A 128 8.32 -4.88 14.99
CA GLY A 128 7.66 -3.65 15.47
C GLY A 128 6.38 -3.28 14.71
N GLU A 129 5.68 -2.28 15.23
CA GLU A 129 4.49 -1.71 14.59
C GLU A 129 4.92 -0.96 13.31
N HIS A 130 4.31 -1.33 12.18
CA HIS A 130 4.39 -0.65 10.86
C HIS A 130 5.68 -0.81 10.02
N GLN A 131 6.67 -1.63 10.39
CA GLN A 131 7.89 -1.77 9.57
C GLN A 131 8.40 -3.21 9.37
N VAL A 132 8.71 -3.53 8.10
CA VAL A 132 9.65 -4.59 7.74
C VAL A 132 11.05 -3.99 7.85
N ARG A 133 11.85 -4.42 8.85
CA ARG A 133 13.22 -3.93 9.04
C ARG A 133 14.24 -4.93 8.49
N LEU A 134 15.17 -4.42 7.70
CA LEU A 134 16.46 -5.08 7.47
C LEU A 134 17.29 -4.90 8.74
N LEU A 135 17.60 -5.99 9.43
CA LEU A 135 18.50 -5.94 10.60
C LEU A 135 19.89 -5.50 10.12
N ILE A 136 20.30 -4.30 10.51
CA ILE A 136 21.69 -3.83 10.40
C ILE A 136 22.41 -4.31 11.67
N PRO A 137 23.62 -4.92 11.58
CA PRO A 137 24.41 -5.26 12.78
C PRO A 137 24.76 -4.03 13.62
#